data_AF-A0A9P0YVP5-F1
#
_entry.id   AF-A0A9P0YVP5-F1
#
_cell.length_a   1.000
_cell.length_b   1.000
_cell.length_c   1.000
_cell.angle_alpha   90.00
_cell.angle_beta   90.00
_cell.angle_gamma   90.00
#
_symmetry.space_group_name_H-M   'P 1'
#
loop_
_entity.id
_entity.type
_entity.pdbx_description
1 polymer ?
#
loop_
_entity_poly.entity_id
_entity_poly.type
_entity_poly.pdbx_seq_one_letter_code
_entity_poly.pdbx_strand_id
1 'polypeptide(L)'
;MELNESDGSVKLTCLGPNLLGEDEHVQYTVPPNVWFGAFPTKDIDISPDMKTAVKTTPPRNPENHFSLVGCTCAPAFQFEDFELAKRSHLVSRFPDYESLITFLTFPETS
;
A
#
# COMPACT_ATOMS: atom_id res chain seq x y z
N MET A 1 1.08 0.31 1.90
CA MET A 1 2.10 1.29 1.50
C MET A 1 1.51 2.66 1.68
N GLU A 2 2.24 3.52 2.37
CA GLU A 2 1.91 4.92 2.67
C GLU A 2 3.04 5.77 2.06
N LEU A 3 2.70 6.76 1.24
CA LEU A 3 3.64 7.72 0.64
C LEU A 3 3.26 9.13 1.09
N ASN A 4 4.12 9.75 1.89
CA ASN A 4 3.88 11.09 2.40
C ASN A 4 4.67 12.13 1.59
N GLU A 5 3.98 12.97 0.83
CA GLU A 5 4.62 13.98 -0.01
C GLU A 5 5.15 15.19 0.78
N SER A 6 4.70 15.39 2.01
CA SER A 6 5.12 16.53 2.84
C SER A 6 6.53 16.36 3.38
N ASP A 7 6.91 15.13 3.75
CA ASP A 7 8.22 14.80 4.34
C ASP A 7 9.04 13.80 3.50
N GLY A 8 8.44 13.22 2.44
CA GLY A 8 9.08 12.23 1.58
C GLY A 8 9.17 10.83 2.19
N SER A 9 8.53 10.58 3.33
CA SER A 9 8.56 9.28 4.00
C SER A 9 7.71 8.23 3.27
N VAL A 10 8.18 6.98 3.33
CA VAL A 10 7.49 5.81 2.82
C VAL A 10 7.40 4.77 3.93
N LYS A 11 6.21 4.21 4.13
CA LYS A 11 5.95 3.24 5.20
C LYS A 11 5.14 2.05 4.69
N LEU A 12 5.50 0.86 5.16
CA LEU A 12 4.67 -0.33 5.10
C LEU A 12 4.19 -0.66 6.49
N THR A 13 2.87 -0.77 6.64
CA THR A 13 2.21 -1.22 7.86
C THR A 13 1.52 -2.54 7.55
N CYS A 14 1.82 -3.60 8.30
CA CYS A 14 1.16 -4.89 8.15
C CYS A 14 -0.05 -4.97 9.10
N LEU A 15 -1.22 -5.29 8.54
CA LEU A 15 -2.42 -5.57 9.31
C LEU A 15 -2.59 -7.08 9.49
N GLY A 16 -2.74 -7.52 10.74
CA GLY A 16 -2.91 -8.94 11.04
C GLY A 16 -3.18 -9.21 12.53
N PRO A 17 -3.63 -10.43 12.86
CA PRO A 17 -4.05 -10.79 14.21
C PRO A 17 -2.89 -11.16 15.14
N ASN A 18 -1.64 -11.23 14.66
CA ASN A 18 -0.51 -11.70 15.46
C ASN A 18 0.00 -10.62 16.43
N LEU A 19 -0.57 -10.59 17.63
CA LEU A 19 -0.20 -9.64 18.69
C LEU A 19 1.21 -9.85 19.28
N LEU A 20 1.80 -11.03 19.08
CA LEU A 20 3.10 -11.39 19.65
C LEU A 20 4.26 -11.17 18.68
N GLY A 21 3.95 -10.96 17.39
CA GLY A 21 4.94 -10.54 16.40
C GLY A 21 5.18 -9.04 16.49
N GLU A 22 6.41 -8.59 16.25
CA GLU A 22 6.76 -7.16 16.31
C GLU A 22 6.21 -6.36 15.10
N ASP A 23 5.75 -7.06 14.06
CA ASP A 23 5.51 -6.45 12.74
C ASP A 23 4.02 -6.37 12.32
N GLU A 24 3.07 -6.85 13.13
CA GLU A 24 1.63 -6.82 12.80
C GLU A 24 0.80 -5.93 13.73
N HIS A 25 -0.16 -5.20 13.15
CA HIS A 25 -1.12 -4.39 13.88
C HIS A 25 -2.54 -4.91 13.66
N VAL A 26 -3.32 -5.09 14.74
CA VAL A 26 -4.75 -5.44 14.63
C VAL A 26 -5.61 -4.28 14.14
N GLN A 27 -5.14 -3.05 14.34
CA GLN A 27 -5.80 -1.82 13.92
C GLN A 27 -4.74 -0.77 13.60
N TYR A 28 -4.99 0.03 12.56
CA TYR A 28 -4.12 1.13 12.17
C TYR A 28 -4.94 2.28 11.56
N THR A 29 -4.46 3.51 11.74
CA THR A 29 -5.03 4.71 11.12
C THR A 29 -3.99 5.31 10.20
N VAL A 30 -4.28 5.34 8.90
CA VAL A 30 -3.47 6.07 7.93
C VAL A 30 -3.68 7.58 8.17
N PRO A 31 -2.61 8.38 8.28
CA PRO A 31 -2.74 9.83 8.44
C PRO A 31 -3.47 10.49 7.26
N PRO A 32 -4.15 11.64 7.47
CA PRO A 32 -4.76 12.37 6.38
C PRO A 32 -3.69 12.91 5.40
N ASN A 33 -4.07 13.09 4.14
CA ASN A 33 -3.21 13.61 3.07
C ASN A 33 -1.97 12.76 2.76
N VAL A 34 -2.06 11.45 2.97
CA VAL A 34 -1.03 10.47 2.62
C VAL A 34 -1.60 9.55 1.54
N TRP A 35 -0.85 9.35 0.45
CA TRP A 35 -1.22 8.35 -0.55
C TRP A 35 -1.09 6.96 0.02
N PHE A 36 -2.08 6.10 -0.16
CA PHE A 36 -2.01 4.74 0.34
C PHE A 36 -2.59 3.69 -0.60
N GLY A 37 -2.04 2.48 -0.50
CA GLY A 37 -2.50 1.27 -1.20
C GLY A 37 -2.14 0.02 -0.41
N ALA A 38 -2.84 -1.08 -0.65
CA ALA A 38 -2.70 -2.32 0.11
C ALA A 38 -2.60 -3.55 -0.79
N PHE A 39 -1.92 -4.58 -0.29
CA PHE A 39 -1.75 -5.87 -0.93
C PHE A 39 -1.55 -6.95 0.15
N PRO A 40 -1.93 -8.21 -0.08
CA PRO A 40 -1.65 -9.29 0.87
C PRO A 40 -0.15 -9.61 0.94
N THR A 41 0.40 -9.73 2.15
CA THR A 41 1.85 -9.84 2.42
C THR A 41 2.56 -11.01 1.74
N LYS A 42 1.85 -12.11 1.48
CA LYS A 42 2.41 -13.33 0.89
C LYS A 42 2.25 -13.41 -0.63
N ASP A 43 1.73 -12.38 -1.27
CA ASP A 43 1.58 -12.36 -2.73
C ASP A 43 2.85 -11.87 -3.44
N ILE A 44 3.69 -11.10 -2.74
CA ILE A 44 4.92 -10.53 -3.29
C ILE A 44 6.05 -10.57 -2.27
N ASP A 45 7.29 -10.74 -2.76
CA ASP A 45 8.49 -10.49 -1.98
C ASP A 45 8.98 -9.06 -2.25
N ILE A 46 9.38 -8.35 -1.19
CA ILE A 46 9.87 -6.96 -1.21
C ILE A 46 11.26 -6.93 -0.58
N SER A 47 12.19 -6.16 -1.15
CA SER A 47 13.51 -5.94 -0.55
C SER A 47 13.41 -5.26 0.83
N PRO A 48 14.38 -5.48 1.75
CA PRO A 48 14.34 -4.87 3.09
C PRO A 48 14.32 -3.33 3.09
N ASP A 49 14.90 -2.69 2.08
CA ASP A 49 14.89 -1.23 1.91
C ASP A 49 13.61 -0.72 1.21
N MET A 50 12.74 -1.62 0.77
CA MET A 50 11.52 -1.35 -0.01
C MET A 50 11.79 -0.71 -1.39
N LYS A 51 13.04 -0.59 -1.83
CA LYS A 51 13.40 0.14 -3.06
C LYS A 51 13.50 -0.73 -4.30
N THR A 52 13.54 -2.06 -4.18
CA THR A 52 13.82 -2.93 -5.33
C THR A 52 12.99 -4.21 -5.33
N ALA A 53 12.64 -4.63 -6.55
CA ALA A 53 12.07 -5.93 -6.92
C ALA A 53 10.85 -6.38 -6.10
N VAL A 54 9.67 -6.10 -6.65
CA VAL A 54 8.47 -6.89 -6.38
C VAL A 54 8.62 -8.21 -7.13
N LYS A 55 8.95 -9.30 -6.43
CA LYS A 55 8.86 -10.63 -7.04
C LYS A 55 7.46 -11.17 -6.77
N THR A 56 6.65 -11.30 -7.81
CA THR A 56 5.36 -11.97 -7.69
C THR A 56 5.60 -13.43 -7.31
N THR A 57 4.97 -13.86 -6.22
CA THR A 57 4.95 -15.26 -5.82
C THR A 57 3.95 -16.03 -6.69
N PRO A 58 4.02 -17.38 -6.75
CA PRO A 58 3.02 -18.16 -7.47
C PRO A 58 1.61 -17.82 -6.99
N PRO A 59 0.63 -17.65 -7.90
CA PRO A 59 -0.74 -17.31 -7.54
C PRO A 59 -1.29 -18.26 -6.48
N ARG A 60 -1.82 -17.70 -5.39
CA ARG A 60 -2.45 -18.46 -4.31
C ARG A 60 -3.93 -18.65 -4.61
N ASN A 61 -4.53 -19.69 -4.04
CA ASN A 61 -5.98 -19.91 -4.17
C ASN A 61 -6.73 -18.73 -3.49
N PRO A 62 -7.49 -17.91 -4.24
CA PRO A 62 -8.13 -16.70 -3.70
C PRO A 62 -9.22 -17.01 -2.66
N GLU A 63 -9.85 -18.19 -2.73
CA GLU A 63 -10.87 -18.62 -1.73
C GLU A 63 -10.25 -18.83 -0.35
N ASN A 64 -8.96 -19.17 -0.29
CA ASN A 64 -8.25 -19.47 0.95
C ASN A 64 -7.24 -18.39 1.34
N HIS A 65 -6.98 -17.42 0.45
CA HIS A 65 -5.91 -16.45 0.59
C HIS A 65 -6.39 -15.05 0.22
N PHE A 66 -7.14 -14.46 1.15
CA PHE A 66 -7.61 -13.09 1.07
C PHE A 66 -7.32 -12.37 2.37
N SER A 67 -7.51 -11.05 2.38
CA SER A 67 -7.50 -10.23 3.59
C SER A 67 -8.81 -9.47 3.67
N LEU A 68 -9.56 -9.69 4.74
CA LEU A 68 -10.80 -8.97 5.01
C LEU A 68 -10.53 -7.94 6.10
N VAL A 69 -10.83 -6.68 5.82
CA VAL A 69 -10.63 -5.55 6.74
C VAL A 69 -11.87 -4.69 6.81
N GLY A 70 -12.09 -4.07 7.97
CA GLY A 70 -13.05 -2.97 8.13
C GLY A 70 -12.33 -1.64 7.97
N CYS A 71 -12.85 -0.75 7.12
CA CYS A 71 -12.34 0.61 6.96
C CYS A 71 -13.38 1.61 7.47
N THR A 72 -12.94 2.60 8.25
CA THR A 72 -13.77 3.71 8.71
C THR A 72 -13.00 5.00 8.45
N CYS A 73 -13.68 5.99 7.88
CA CYS A 73 -13.12 7.31 7.61
C CYS A 73 -13.72 8.33 8.58
N ALA A 74 -12.88 9.25 9.06
CA ALA A 74 -13.31 10.39 9.85
C ALA A 74 -12.58 11.66 9.35
N PRO A 75 -13.30 12.66 8.80
CA PRO A 75 -14.73 12.71 8.52
C PRO A 75 -15.24 11.59 7.58
N ALA A 76 -16.56 11.42 7.51
CA ALA A 76 -17.18 10.39 6.68
C ALA A 76 -16.77 10.56 5.21
N PHE A 77 -16.48 9.44 4.54
CA PHE A 77 -16.06 9.42 3.14
C PHE A 77 -17.01 10.20 2.23
N GLN A 78 -16.47 11.11 1.44
CA GLN A 78 -17.15 11.80 0.35
C GLN A 78 -16.43 11.49 -0.98
N PHE A 79 -17.17 11.37 -2.07
CA PHE A 79 -16.56 11.11 -3.38
C PHE A 79 -15.71 12.27 -3.87
N GLU A 80 -16.07 13.49 -3.46
CA GLU A 80 -15.34 14.73 -3.76
C GLU A 80 -13.95 14.75 -3.11
N ASP A 81 -13.77 14.01 -2.02
CA ASP A 81 -12.50 13.88 -1.30
C ASP A 81 -11.70 12.64 -1.77
N PHE A 82 -12.24 11.84 -2.70
CA PHE A 82 -11.56 10.67 -3.24
C PHE A 82 -10.68 11.06 -4.43
N GLU A 83 -9.39 10.77 -4.32
CA GLU A 83 -8.42 10.92 -5.39
C GLU A 83 -7.72 9.60 -5.67
N LEU A 84 -7.62 9.22 -6.94
CA LEU A 84 -6.81 8.07 -7.37
C LEU A 84 -5.49 8.58 -7.95
N ALA A 85 -4.39 8.19 -7.32
CA ALA A 85 -3.07 8.63 -7.73
C ALA A 85 -2.71 8.17 -9.15
N LYS A 86 -2.09 9.07 -9.91
CA LYS A 86 -1.45 8.72 -11.19
C LYS A 86 -0.08 8.09 -10.94
N ARG A 87 0.21 7.00 -11.65
CA ARG A 87 1.52 6.33 -11.56
C ARG A 87 2.66 7.31 -11.87
N SER A 88 2.56 8.07 -12.96
CA SER A 88 3.63 9.01 -13.36
C SER A 88 3.92 10.05 -12.28
N HIS A 89 2.88 10.56 -11.62
CA HIS A 89 3.00 11.52 -10.53
C HIS A 89 3.75 10.92 -9.34
N LEU A 90 3.32 9.76 -8.85
CA LEU A 90 3.98 9.10 -7.70
C LEU A 90 5.43 8.71 -8.02
N VAL A 91 5.70 8.17 -9.21
CA VAL A 91 7.07 7.82 -9.62
C VAL A 91 7.96 9.07 -9.68
N SER A 92 7.45 10.20 -10.16
CA SER A 92 8.21 11.46 -10.19
C SER A 92 8.58 11.96 -8.79
N ARG A 93 7.73 11.70 -7.79
CA ARG A 93 7.92 12.15 -6.41
C ARG A 93 8.75 11.17 -5.56
N PHE A 94 8.64 9.87 -5.86
CA PHE A 94 9.26 8.76 -5.13
C PHE A 94 9.97 7.80 -6.09
N PRO A 95 11.01 8.26 -6.82
CA PRO A 95 11.65 7.47 -7.88
C PRO A 95 12.27 6.16 -7.36
N ASP A 96 12.81 6.17 -6.15
CA ASP A 96 13.38 5.00 -5.48
C ASP A 96 12.37 3.85 -5.26
N TYR A 97 11.05 4.12 -5.35
CA TYR A 97 9.98 3.16 -5.07
C TYR A 97 9.15 2.81 -6.32
N GLU A 98 9.66 3.12 -7.52
CA GLU A 98 8.96 2.92 -8.80
C GLU A 98 8.39 1.50 -8.97
N SER A 99 9.11 0.47 -8.52
CA SER A 99 8.65 -0.93 -8.63
C SER A 99 7.36 -1.19 -7.83
N LEU A 100 7.29 -0.71 -6.59
CA LEU A 100 6.10 -0.86 -5.74
C LEU A 100 4.95 0.02 -6.22
N ILE A 101 5.26 1.25 -6.64
CA ILE A 101 4.27 2.18 -7.20
C ILE A 101 3.64 1.59 -8.45
N THR A 102 4.45 1.03 -9.36
CA THR A 102 3.96 0.39 -10.58
C THR A 102 3.08 -0.82 -10.29
N PHE A 103 3.41 -1.61 -9.26
CA PHE A 103 2.59 -2.74 -8.82
C PHE A 103 1.23 -2.31 -8.25
N LEU A 104 1.18 -1.20 -7.50
CA LEU A 104 -0.02 -0.72 -6.80
C LEU A 104 -0.88 0.28 -7.57
N THR A 105 -0.48 0.64 -8.79
CA THR A 105 -1.18 1.63 -9.61
C THR A 105 -1.51 1.06 -10.98
N PHE A 106 -2.53 1.62 -11.63
CA PHE A 106 -2.85 1.29 -13.01
C PHE A 106 -1.92 2.02 -13.99
N PRO A 107 -1.62 1.41 -15.16
CA PRO A 107 -0.99 2.15 -16.24
C PRO A 107 -1.93 3.26 -16.70
N GLU A 108 -1.38 4.43 -17.02
CA GLU A 108 -2.15 5.51 -17.63
C GLU A 108 -2.54 5.07 -19.04
N THR A 109 -3.84 5.04 -19.32
CA THR A 109 -4.36 4.81 -20.67
C THR A 109 -4.08 6.05 -21.52
N SER A 110 -3.44 5.87 -22.68
CA SER A 110 -3.28 6.92 -23.70
C SER A 110 -4.62 7.39 -24.26
#